data_AF-A0A957WKX5-F1
#
_entry.id   AF-A0A957WKX5-F1
#
_cell.length_a   1.000
_cell.length_b   1.000
_cell.length_c   1.000
_cell.angle_alpha   90.00
_cell.angle_beta   90.00
_cell.angle_gamma   90.00
#
_symmetry.space_group_name_H-M   'P 1'
#
loop_
_entity.id
_entity.type
_entity.pdbx_description
1 polymer ?
#
loop_
_entity_poly.entity_id
_entity_poly.type
_entity_poly.pdbx_seq_one_letter_code
_entity_poly.pdbx_strand_id
1 'polypeptide(L)'
;AIGNHEFDFGPEFLAQFIEGVGGEFPFVSANLDFSGEPSLQALVDNGSIVKGVVVDKEGQQIGIVGATTPKLASISSPRNVKVGSDVAGALQTEIDALQSQGVNKIIVISHLQSVSEDLDLAGQLSGVDVMIAGGGDELLADENTVLVPGDEEPFGSYPLTATTADGAEIPVVTTPGDYKYVGKLVVTFDADGNVTSVGEDSGLVRVAGGDNPDAVEPNAEIEAQVVEPVATYVDALAGNQIGTSEVALEGRRDPGIRTQETNLGDLMADALLWEANRQAGNFGVSQPNIALQNGGGIRNNTLIPAGPVTELTTFDVAPFSNFVTVVYDISPQQFKDIMENAVSGVENADGRFPQTAGFTLVYDPAGTAMEIDEDGNVVTAGERVQSITLDDGTAIVQDGAIVEGAPAVAAATIDFLARGGDQYPFGDNPFTSMGVSYQQALSNYITEGLGGTITAAQYPESGSGRTTAVGDEMMAEGEEAMAEGEEAMAEGEEAMAQSEMCAQDYVVQADDWLSKIAEKFLGDVLAYNAIADATNAAAAAGGAYDPIADPNIIEVGQVLCIPGDVMAEPAMEATAEPAMEGTMEATEETMMEGTMEATMEPTMEATMEPTMEATAEPTMEATAEPTMEPTAEPTAETE
;
A
#
# COMPACT_ATOMS: atom_id res chain seq x y z
N ALA A 1 18.17 11.75 13.64
CA ALA A 1 18.64 10.39 13.95
C ALA A 1 18.89 9.66 12.64
N ILE A 2 19.62 8.54 12.66
CA ILE A 2 19.63 7.61 11.52
C ILE A 2 18.32 6.81 11.59
N GLY A 3 17.52 6.84 10.52
CA GLY A 3 16.30 6.04 10.36
C GLY A 3 16.54 4.76 9.58
N ASN A 4 15.45 4.06 9.25
CA ASN A 4 15.57 2.80 8.51
C ASN A 4 15.92 3.02 7.04
N HIS A 5 15.29 4.00 6.38
CA HIS A 5 15.49 4.24 4.95
C HIS A 5 16.89 4.77 4.59
N GLU A 6 17.66 5.26 5.56
CA GLU A 6 19.10 5.53 5.37
C GLU A 6 19.89 4.28 4.93
N PHE A 7 19.38 3.08 5.19
CA PHE A 7 20.03 1.81 4.84
C PHE A 7 19.47 1.14 3.58
N ASP A 8 18.52 1.75 2.87
CA ASP A 8 17.89 1.11 1.70
C ASP A 8 18.89 0.78 0.60
N PHE A 9 19.88 1.65 0.43
CA PHE A 9 20.98 1.49 -0.53
C PHE A 9 22.23 0.86 0.10
N GLY A 10 22.11 0.38 1.34
CA GLY A 10 23.16 -0.28 2.10
C GLY A 10 24.20 0.65 2.76
N PRO A 11 25.06 0.08 3.63
CA PRO A 11 26.06 0.81 4.40
C PRO A 11 27.07 1.66 3.61
N GLU A 12 27.47 1.25 2.39
CA GLU A 12 28.40 2.06 1.59
C GLU A 12 27.76 3.33 1.05
N PHE A 13 26.47 3.28 0.69
CA PHE A 13 25.76 4.45 0.19
C PHE A 13 25.50 5.44 1.32
N LEU A 14 25.05 4.95 2.48
CA LEU A 14 24.93 5.79 3.68
C LEU A 14 26.26 6.44 4.05
N ALA A 15 27.37 5.68 4.00
CA ALA A 15 28.69 6.25 4.26
C ALA A 15 29.03 7.40 3.30
N GLN A 16 28.81 7.20 2.00
CA GLN A 16 29.05 8.23 0.98
C GLN A 16 28.16 9.47 1.19
N PHE A 17 26.90 9.28 1.59
CA PHE A 17 26.00 10.38 1.91
C PHE A 17 26.54 11.21 3.09
N ILE A 18 26.90 10.55 4.20
CA ILE A 18 27.44 11.21 5.39
C ILE A 18 28.77 11.94 5.08
N GLU A 19 29.64 11.34 4.27
CA GLU A 19 30.87 11.99 3.79
C GLU A 19 30.58 13.22 2.93
N GLY A 20 29.55 13.15 2.07
CA GLY A 20 29.11 14.24 1.20
C GLY A 20 28.59 15.46 1.95
N VAL A 21 27.98 15.26 3.14
CA VAL A 21 27.57 16.35 4.05
C VAL A 21 28.77 17.12 4.62
N GLY A 22 29.96 16.51 4.62
CA GLY A 22 31.20 17.22 4.98
C GLY A 22 31.39 17.46 6.48
N GLY A 23 30.67 16.71 7.33
CA GLY A 23 30.83 16.75 8.79
C GLY A 23 30.29 18.01 9.48
N GLU A 24 29.37 18.74 8.84
CA GLU A 24 28.72 19.92 9.41
C GLU A 24 27.88 19.59 10.66
N PHE A 25 27.28 18.41 10.68
CA PHE A 25 26.51 17.88 11.80
C PHE A 25 26.74 16.36 11.94
N PRO A 26 26.73 15.82 13.17
CA PRO A 26 26.84 14.38 13.38
C PRO A 26 25.50 13.67 13.17
N PHE A 27 25.59 12.42 12.75
CA PHE A 27 24.48 11.48 12.69
C PHE A 27 24.40 10.72 14.01
N VAL A 28 23.20 10.60 14.57
CA VAL A 28 23.01 10.04 15.92
C VAL A 28 22.22 8.74 15.90
N SER A 29 22.74 7.72 16.56
CA SER A 29 22.02 6.50 16.96
C SER A 29 22.78 5.76 18.07
N ALA A 30 22.15 5.55 19.22
CA ALA A 30 22.77 4.95 20.40
C ALA A 30 22.73 3.42 20.38
N ASN A 31 21.74 2.83 19.70
CA ASN A 31 21.47 1.39 19.69
C ASN A 31 21.97 0.66 18.42
N LEU A 32 22.72 1.32 17.55
CA LEU A 32 23.37 0.68 16.40
C LEU A 32 24.88 0.44 16.66
N ASP A 33 25.37 -0.74 16.30
CA ASP A 33 26.79 -1.11 16.29
C ASP A 33 27.27 -1.32 14.84
N PHE A 34 28.12 -0.40 14.39
CA PHE A 34 28.66 -0.33 13.04
C PHE A 34 29.96 -1.14 12.85
N SER A 35 30.44 -1.86 13.87
CA SER A 35 31.74 -2.56 13.81
C SER A 35 31.81 -3.65 12.73
N GLY A 36 30.66 -4.15 12.27
CA GLY A 36 30.55 -5.08 11.15
C GLY A 36 30.68 -4.44 9.75
N GLU A 37 30.60 -3.11 9.66
CA GLU A 37 30.56 -2.35 8.40
C GLU A 37 31.70 -1.32 8.35
N PRO A 38 32.86 -1.65 7.73
CA PRO A 38 34.07 -0.83 7.80
C PRO A 38 33.91 0.63 7.34
N SER A 39 33.06 0.89 6.34
CA SER A 39 32.79 2.25 5.84
C SER A 39 32.06 3.11 6.88
N LEU A 40 31.07 2.54 7.57
CA LEU A 40 30.34 3.23 8.64
C LEU A 40 31.17 3.31 9.92
N GLN A 41 31.95 2.28 10.25
CA GLN A 41 32.83 2.31 11.41
C GLN A 41 33.88 3.43 11.31
N ALA A 42 34.39 3.73 10.11
CA ALA A 42 35.29 4.86 9.91
C ALA A 42 34.64 6.22 10.25
N LEU A 43 33.31 6.33 10.05
CA LEU A 43 32.53 7.51 10.41
C LEU A 43 32.20 7.57 11.90
N VAL A 44 32.12 6.43 12.58
CA VAL A 44 32.11 6.41 14.05
C VAL A 44 33.46 6.90 14.59
N ASP A 45 34.57 6.39 14.05
CA ASP A 45 35.92 6.69 14.51
C ASP A 45 36.29 8.18 14.34
N ASN A 46 35.71 8.87 13.35
CA ASN A 46 35.95 10.29 13.09
C ASN A 46 34.92 11.23 13.73
N GLY A 47 33.88 10.68 14.39
CA GLY A 47 32.83 11.44 15.06
C GLY A 47 31.69 11.95 14.16
N SER A 48 31.62 11.52 12.90
CA SER A 48 30.48 11.79 12.02
C SER A 48 29.25 10.96 12.38
N ILE A 49 29.43 9.78 12.97
CA ILE A 49 28.37 8.98 13.59
C ILE A 49 28.65 8.88 15.09
N VAL A 50 27.68 9.22 15.93
CA VAL A 50 27.80 9.20 17.40
C VAL A 50 26.53 8.66 18.05
N LYS A 51 26.60 8.33 19.35
CA LYS A 51 25.43 7.93 20.13
C LYS A 51 24.62 9.15 20.59
N GLY A 52 25.34 10.14 21.10
CA GLY A 52 24.83 11.46 21.42
C GLY A 52 25.85 12.56 21.17
N VAL A 53 25.37 13.80 21.13
CA VAL A 53 26.17 15.01 20.91
C VAL A 53 25.72 16.12 21.87
N VAL A 54 26.66 16.97 22.29
CA VAL A 54 26.37 18.19 23.03
C VAL A 54 26.45 19.39 22.10
N VAL A 55 25.37 20.16 22.03
CA VAL A 55 25.30 21.43 21.33
C VAL A 55 25.37 22.57 22.35
N ASP A 56 26.25 23.55 22.14
CA ASP A 56 26.26 24.80 22.90
C ASP A 56 25.35 25.82 22.23
N LYS A 57 24.37 26.33 22.97
CA LYS A 57 23.56 27.46 22.55
C LYS A 57 23.62 28.55 23.61
N GLU A 58 24.33 29.63 23.28
CA GLU A 58 24.48 30.80 24.16
C GLU A 58 25.02 30.42 25.55
N GLY A 59 25.93 29.44 25.62
CA GLY A 59 26.50 28.94 26.87
C GLY A 59 25.63 27.96 27.64
N GLN A 60 24.50 27.53 27.08
CA GLN A 60 23.72 26.39 27.57
C GLN A 60 24.11 25.13 26.79
N GLN A 61 24.41 24.05 27.51
CA GLN A 61 24.71 22.76 26.91
C GLN A 61 23.42 21.94 26.79
N ILE A 62 23.14 21.44 25.59
CA ILE A 62 22.00 20.59 25.28
C ILE A 62 22.52 19.27 24.72
N GLY A 63 22.19 18.17 25.39
CA GLY A 63 22.50 16.82 24.93
C GLY A 63 21.44 16.35 23.96
N ILE A 64 21.85 15.73 22.87
CA ILE A 64 20.98 15.11 21.87
C ILE A 64 21.39 13.66 21.72
N VAL A 65 20.48 12.72 21.95
CA VAL A 65 20.74 11.27 21.85
C VAL A 65 19.84 10.65 20.78
N GLY A 66 20.42 9.81 19.92
CA GLY A 66 19.72 9.18 18.81
C GLY A 66 19.22 7.76 19.12
N ALA A 67 18.13 7.33 18.50
CA ALA A 67 17.75 5.92 18.42
C ALA A 67 17.18 5.55 17.05
N THR A 68 17.30 4.28 16.67
CA THR A 68 16.78 3.71 15.42
C THR A 68 15.93 2.48 15.74
N THR A 69 14.85 2.24 15.00
CA THR A 69 13.94 1.11 15.23
C THR A 69 14.66 -0.25 15.31
N PRO A 70 14.28 -1.15 16.26
CA PRO A 70 14.81 -2.51 16.31
C PRO A 70 14.42 -3.35 15.07
N LYS A 71 13.38 -2.94 14.33
CA LYS A 71 12.88 -3.59 13.11
C LYS A 71 13.79 -3.36 11.89
N LEU A 72 14.87 -2.59 12.02
CA LEU A 72 15.72 -2.16 10.89
C LEU A 72 16.11 -3.30 9.93
N ALA A 73 16.48 -4.47 10.46
CA ALA A 73 16.92 -5.61 9.66
C ALA A 73 15.80 -6.25 8.82
N SER A 74 14.53 -6.11 9.22
CA SER A 74 13.39 -6.66 8.48
C SER A 74 12.80 -5.68 7.47
N ILE A 75 13.06 -4.38 7.62
CA ILE A 75 12.42 -3.31 6.82
C ILE A 75 13.40 -2.47 5.97
N SER A 76 14.71 -2.77 6.03
CA SER A 76 15.73 -2.13 5.18
C SER A 76 16.95 -3.05 4.99
N SER A 77 18.08 -2.51 4.52
CA SER A 77 19.28 -3.29 4.14
C SER A 77 20.54 -2.95 4.95
N PRO A 78 20.53 -3.07 6.30
CA PRO A 78 21.66 -2.70 7.16
C PRO A 78 22.88 -3.63 7.08
N ARG A 79 22.73 -4.81 6.47
CA ARG A 79 23.75 -5.89 6.41
C ARG A 79 24.33 -6.22 7.79
N ASN A 80 25.62 -5.95 8.04
CA ASN A 80 26.31 -6.33 9.28
C ASN A 80 26.25 -5.26 10.38
N VAL A 81 25.47 -4.19 10.20
CA VAL A 81 25.15 -3.30 11.32
C VAL A 81 24.29 -4.08 12.30
N LYS A 82 24.75 -4.20 13.55
CA LYS A 82 23.97 -4.87 14.59
C LYS A 82 23.01 -3.89 15.23
N VAL A 83 21.80 -4.36 15.49
CA VAL A 83 20.71 -3.58 16.06
C VAL A 83 20.49 -4.04 17.49
N GLY A 84 20.65 -3.13 18.45
CA GLY A 84 20.35 -3.39 19.85
C GLY A 84 18.84 -3.32 20.09
N SER A 85 18.25 -4.43 20.55
CA SER A 85 16.83 -4.52 20.87
C SER A 85 16.44 -3.78 22.16
N ASP A 86 17.37 -3.65 23.11
CA ASP A 86 17.19 -2.82 24.31
C ASP A 86 17.45 -1.33 24.02
N VAL A 87 16.48 -0.69 23.35
CA VAL A 87 16.55 0.73 22.97
C VAL A 87 16.60 1.62 24.22
N ALA A 88 15.78 1.33 25.23
CA ALA A 88 15.72 2.10 26.48
C ALA A 88 17.06 2.08 27.22
N GLY A 89 17.67 0.90 27.40
CA GLY A 89 18.98 0.77 28.04
C GLY A 89 20.10 1.46 27.27
N ALA A 90 20.08 1.40 25.93
CA ALA A 90 21.05 2.08 25.08
C ALA A 90 20.96 3.62 25.21
N LEU A 91 19.74 4.17 25.19
CA LEU A 91 19.50 5.60 25.40
C LEU A 91 19.88 6.02 26.81
N GLN A 92 19.40 5.33 27.85
CA GLN A 92 19.66 5.69 29.25
C GLN A 92 21.17 5.73 29.55
N THR A 93 21.94 4.80 29.00
CA THR A 93 23.41 4.79 29.16
C THR A 93 24.05 6.08 28.64
N GLU A 94 23.59 6.57 27.48
CA GLU A 94 24.14 7.80 26.89
C GLU A 94 23.61 9.05 27.60
N ILE A 95 22.34 9.06 28.03
CA ILE A 95 21.75 10.13 28.83
C ILE A 95 22.53 10.31 30.13
N ASP A 96 22.77 9.23 30.88
CA ASP A 96 23.55 9.24 32.12
C ASP A 96 24.98 9.74 31.87
N ALA A 97 25.59 9.34 30.74
CA ALA A 97 26.92 9.79 30.36
C ALA A 97 26.97 11.31 30.10
N LEU A 98 25.96 11.88 29.45
CA LEU A 98 25.85 13.33 29.22
C LEU A 98 25.58 14.09 30.52
N GLN A 99 24.69 13.58 31.38
CA GLN A 99 24.41 14.19 32.68
C GLN A 99 25.64 14.18 33.60
N SER A 100 26.44 13.12 33.57
CA SER A 100 27.71 13.05 34.32
C SER A 100 28.72 14.13 33.89
N GLN A 101 28.58 14.68 32.69
CA GLN A 101 29.37 15.79 32.16
C GLN A 101 28.79 17.17 32.53
N GLY A 102 27.66 17.21 33.24
CA GLY A 102 26.98 18.43 33.67
C GLY A 102 25.94 18.95 32.68
N VAL A 103 25.61 18.18 31.64
CA VAL A 103 24.52 18.51 30.72
C VAL A 103 23.19 18.23 31.42
N ASN A 104 22.33 19.24 31.53
CA ASN A 104 21.05 19.12 32.24
C ASN A 104 19.83 19.36 31.34
N LYS A 105 20.01 19.36 30.03
CA LYS A 105 18.94 19.45 29.02
C LYS A 105 19.17 18.35 28.01
N ILE A 106 18.25 17.41 27.91
CA ILE A 106 18.38 16.20 27.11
C ILE A 106 17.21 16.10 26.13
N ILE A 107 17.55 16.03 24.86
CA ILE A 107 16.63 15.76 23.76
C ILE A 107 16.91 14.35 23.24
N VAL A 108 15.89 13.51 23.18
CA VAL A 108 15.95 12.26 22.43
C VAL A 108 15.37 12.53 21.04
N ILE A 109 16.12 12.19 20.00
CA ILE A 109 15.63 12.16 18.61
C ILE A 109 15.65 10.71 18.14
N SER A 110 14.48 10.16 17.85
CA SER A 110 14.35 8.75 17.50
C SER A 110 13.89 8.59 16.05
N HIS A 111 13.98 7.36 15.56
CA HIS A 111 13.31 6.91 14.35
C HIS A 111 12.80 5.49 14.62
N LEU A 112 11.83 5.39 15.53
CA LEU A 112 11.05 4.19 15.81
C LEU A 112 10.00 4.07 14.67
N GLN A 113 8.92 3.30 14.73
CA GLN A 113 7.99 3.22 13.57
C GLN A 113 6.68 3.97 13.78
N SER A 114 6.53 4.62 14.93
CA SER A 114 5.34 5.37 15.32
C SER A 114 5.64 6.25 16.53
N VAL A 115 4.97 7.40 16.64
CA VAL A 115 5.00 8.21 17.87
C VAL A 115 4.53 7.45 19.11
N SER A 116 3.68 6.42 18.95
CA SER A 116 3.29 5.55 20.06
C SER A 116 4.45 4.74 20.64
N GLU A 117 5.38 4.28 19.79
CA GLU A 117 6.60 3.60 20.26
C GLU A 117 7.47 4.55 21.11
N ASP A 118 7.52 5.83 20.74
CA ASP A 118 8.21 6.87 21.52
C ASP A 118 7.54 7.19 22.86
N LEU A 119 6.20 7.22 22.92
CA LEU A 119 5.46 7.40 24.18
C LEU A 119 5.72 6.25 25.16
N ASP A 120 5.72 5.01 24.67
CA ASP A 120 6.01 3.82 25.48
C ASP A 120 7.47 3.79 25.96
N LEU A 121 8.39 4.27 25.11
CA LEU A 121 9.80 4.39 25.45
C LEU A 121 10.04 5.47 26.50
N ALA A 122 9.33 6.60 26.44
CA ALA A 122 9.46 7.69 27.41
C ALA A 122 9.30 7.21 28.86
N GLY A 123 8.32 6.34 29.11
CA GLY A 123 8.05 5.75 30.43
C GLY A 123 9.15 4.85 30.98
N GLN A 124 10.18 4.54 30.18
CA GLN A 124 11.32 3.70 30.55
C GLN A 124 12.60 4.51 30.75
N LEU A 125 12.59 5.81 30.43
CA LEU A 125 13.75 6.69 30.50
C LEU A 125 13.63 7.66 31.67
N SER A 126 14.76 8.06 32.22
CA SER A 126 14.87 9.14 33.22
C SER A 126 15.81 10.23 32.75
N GLY A 127 15.50 11.48 33.08
CA GLY A 127 16.33 12.63 32.75
C GLY A 127 16.28 13.07 31.28
N VAL A 128 15.27 12.64 30.53
CA VAL A 128 14.91 13.19 29.20
C VAL A 128 13.98 14.37 29.40
N ASP A 129 14.13 15.41 28.59
CA ASP A 129 13.30 16.61 28.68
C ASP A 129 12.40 16.83 27.47
N VAL A 130 12.80 16.34 26.29
CA VAL A 130 12.04 16.45 25.04
C VAL A 130 12.27 15.21 24.20
N MET A 131 11.22 14.70 23.54
CA MET A 131 11.35 13.67 22.51
C MET A 131 10.88 14.18 21.16
N ILE A 132 11.68 13.93 20.13
CA ILE A 132 11.36 14.17 18.73
C ILE A 132 11.30 12.80 18.06
N ALA A 133 10.09 12.31 17.85
CA ALA A 133 9.81 11.05 17.20
C ALA A 133 9.92 11.16 15.68
N GLY A 134 10.20 10.03 15.02
CA GLY A 134 10.25 9.90 13.58
C GLY A 134 10.02 8.45 13.16
N GLY A 135 9.86 8.23 11.85
CA GLY A 135 9.61 6.90 11.27
C GLY A 135 8.13 6.49 11.21
N GLY A 136 7.27 7.17 11.98
CA GLY A 136 5.83 7.23 11.72
C GLY A 136 5.43 8.47 10.91
N ASP A 137 4.17 8.49 10.47
CA ASP A 137 3.56 9.58 9.67
C ASP A 137 2.45 10.33 10.43
N GLU A 138 2.43 10.24 11.77
CA GLU A 138 1.32 10.78 12.55
C GLU A 138 1.22 12.32 12.46
N LEU A 139 0.03 12.80 12.10
CA LEU A 139 -0.29 14.22 12.09
C LEU A 139 -0.66 14.69 13.50
N LEU A 140 0.22 15.47 14.14
CA LEU A 140 -0.10 16.15 15.38
C LEU A 140 -0.54 17.58 15.11
N ALA A 141 -1.76 17.95 15.52
CA ALA A 141 -2.29 19.27 15.27
C ALA A 141 -3.33 19.67 16.32
N ASP A 142 -3.30 20.94 16.73
CA ASP A 142 -4.36 21.54 17.54
C ASP A 142 -5.52 22.03 16.66
N GLU A 143 -6.69 22.29 17.26
CA GLU A 143 -7.94 22.68 16.58
C GLU A 143 -7.78 23.85 15.58
N ASN A 144 -6.84 24.77 15.82
CA ASN A 144 -6.65 25.97 14.99
C ASN A 144 -5.45 25.84 14.03
N THR A 145 -4.83 24.67 13.94
CA THR A 145 -3.69 24.44 13.05
C THR A 145 -4.17 24.46 11.61
N VAL A 146 -3.50 25.24 10.77
CA VAL A 146 -3.80 25.27 9.34
C VAL A 146 -3.11 24.08 8.68
N LEU A 147 -3.91 23.12 8.21
CA LEU A 147 -3.42 21.90 7.56
C LEU A 147 -3.17 22.10 6.06
N VAL A 148 -2.36 21.21 5.48
CA VAL A 148 -2.28 21.00 4.04
C VAL A 148 -3.65 20.51 3.55
N PRO A 149 -4.22 21.04 2.45
CA PRO A 149 -5.51 20.59 1.94
C PRO A 149 -5.54 19.08 1.68
N GLY A 150 -6.55 18.40 2.23
CA GLY A 150 -6.72 16.94 2.13
C GLY A 150 -6.17 16.16 3.33
N ASP A 151 -5.36 16.78 4.20
CA ASP A 151 -5.05 16.19 5.49
C ASP A 151 -6.21 16.44 6.46
N GLU A 152 -6.71 15.37 7.08
CA GLU A 152 -7.82 15.35 8.03
C GLU A 152 -7.45 14.48 9.24
N GLU A 153 -8.24 14.54 10.31
CA GLU A 153 -8.13 13.66 11.50
C GLU A 153 -6.73 13.57 12.15
N PRO A 154 -6.28 14.62 12.88
CA PRO A 154 -5.04 14.56 13.63
C PRO A 154 -5.00 13.40 14.62
N PHE A 155 -3.85 12.72 14.71
CA PHE A 155 -3.59 11.66 15.69
C PHE A 155 -3.69 12.19 17.14
N GLY A 156 -3.28 13.44 17.36
CA GLY A 156 -3.36 14.10 18.65
C GLY A 156 -2.89 15.55 18.61
N SER A 157 -2.81 16.19 19.78
CA SER A 157 -2.35 17.58 19.91
C SER A 157 -0.86 17.73 19.61
N TYR A 158 -0.43 18.94 19.26
CA TYR A 158 0.98 19.27 19.16
C TYR A 158 1.40 20.18 20.33
N PRO A 159 2.30 19.76 21.23
CA PRO A 159 2.89 18.43 21.35
C PRO A 159 1.93 17.42 22.02
N LEU A 160 2.30 16.15 21.98
CA LEU A 160 1.82 15.14 22.93
C LEU A 160 2.58 15.28 24.25
N THR A 161 2.06 14.68 25.31
CA THR A 161 2.72 14.63 26.62
C THR A 161 3.01 13.19 27.01
N ALA A 162 4.21 12.94 27.52
CA ALA A 162 4.59 11.66 28.11
C ALA A 162 5.10 11.83 29.55
N THR A 163 4.88 10.81 30.38
CA THR A 163 5.44 10.72 31.73
C THR A 163 6.68 9.81 31.70
N THR A 164 7.81 10.34 32.14
CA THR A 164 9.09 9.61 32.24
C THR A 164 9.15 8.70 33.47
N ALA A 165 10.13 7.80 33.54
CA ALA A 165 10.30 6.86 34.64
C ALA A 165 10.59 7.56 36.00
N ASP A 166 11.15 8.77 35.98
CA ASP A 166 11.35 9.63 37.15
C ASP A 166 10.17 10.58 37.44
N GLY A 167 9.09 10.47 36.66
CA GLY A 167 7.82 11.17 36.89
C GLY A 167 7.76 12.59 36.33
N ALA A 168 8.70 12.99 35.47
CA ALA A 168 8.64 14.26 34.76
C ALA A 168 7.68 14.16 33.55
N GLU A 169 6.89 15.21 33.33
CA GLU A 169 6.02 15.38 32.16
C GLU A 169 6.81 16.10 31.06
N ILE A 170 6.93 15.47 29.89
CA ILE A 170 7.73 15.99 28.78
C ILE A 170 6.94 16.08 27.48
N PRO A 171 7.23 17.08 26.62
CA PRO A 171 6.65 17.14 25.29
C PRO A 171 7.26 16.11 24.34
N VAL A 172 6.40 15.43 23.58
CA VAL A 172 6.75 14.53 22.48
C VAL A 172 6.15 15.08 21.19
N VAL A 173 6.97 15.22 20.15
CA VAL A 173 6.54 15.76 18.84
C VAL A 173 6.95 14.84 17.70
N THR A 174 6.15 14.86 16.63
CA THR A 174 6.45 14.29 15.33
C THR A 174 5.84 15.17 14.24
N THR A 175 6.17 14.89 12.98
CA THR A 175 5.54 15.48 11.79
C THR A 175 5.29 14.39 10.77
N PRO A 176 4.20 14.45 9.99
CA PRO A 176 4.03 13.58 8.82
C PRO A 176 5.20 13.68 7.84
N GLY A 177 5.38 12.64 7.02
CA GLY A 177 6.37 12.60 5.95
C GLY A 177 6.17 13.63 4.82
N ASP A 178 6.88 13.39 3.71
CA ASP A 178 6.85 14.19 2.47
C ASP A 178 7.17 15.68 2.61
N TYR A 179 7.78 16.08 3.74
CA TYR A 179 8.08 17.48 4.05
C TYR A 179 6.83 18.39 4.04
N LYS A 180 5.63 17.83 4.28
CA LYS A 180 4.37 18.59 4.32
C LYS A 180 4.35 19.68 5.39
N TYR A 181 5.04 19.45 6.50
CA TYR A 181 5.08 20.35 7.65
C TYR A 181 6.49 20.51 8.20
N VAL A 182 6.74 21.66 8.83
CA VAL A 182 7.88 21.91 9.71
C VAL A 182 7.37 21.97 11.16
N GLY A 183 7.87 21.07 12.01
CA GLY A 183 7.56 21.07 13.44
C GLY A 183 8.26 22.21 14.16
N LYS A 184 7.49 23.03 14.89
CA LYS A 184 8.03 24.11 15.74
C LYS A 184 7.64 23.86 17.18
N LEU A 185 8.61 23.52 18.02
CA LEU A 185 8.41 23.36 19.47
C LEU A 185 9.19 24.44 20.23
N VAL A 186 8.52 25.17 21.10
CA VAL A 186 9.11 26.21 21.95
C VAL A 186 9.06 25.73 23.40
N VAL A 187 10.20 25.36 23.97
CA VAL A 187 10.29 24.84 25.34
C VAL A 187 11.00 25.82 26.25
N THR A 188 10.45 26.08 27.43
CA THR A 188 11.10 26.86 28.49
C THR A 188 11.66 25.92 29.55
N PHE A 189 12.93 26.16 29.91
CA PHE A 189 13.65 25.41 30.93
C PHE A 189 13.93 26.29 32.14
N ASP A 190 13.91 25.70 33.34
CA ASP A 190 14.47 26.35 34.53
C ASP A 190 16.01 26.23 34.59
N ALA A 191 16.60 26.71 35.69
CA ALA A 191 18.05 26.69 35.90
C ALA A 191 18.60 25.28 36.13
N ASP A 192 17.78 24.38 36.68
CA ASP A 192 18.14 22.99 36.94
C ASP A 192 17.98 22.13 35.68
N GLY A 193 17.32 22.66 34.65
CA GLY A 193 17.16 22.04 33.34
C GLY A 193 15.80 21.38 33.13
N ASN A 194 14.86 21.54 34.06
CA ASN A 194 13.52 20.97 33.92
C ASN A 194 12.67 21.81 32.98
N VAL A 195 11.81 21.14 32.21
CA VAL A 195 10.78 21.80 31.39
C VAL A 195 9.72 22.43 32.29
N THR A 196 9.47 23.73 32.12
CA THR A 196 8.44 24.46 32.89
C THR A 196 7.21 24.81 32.06
N SER A 197 7.34 24.93 30.75
CA SER A 197 6.23 25.24 29.85
C SER A 197 6.58 25.03 28.38
N VAL A 198 5.56 24.66 27.59
CA VAL A 198 5.56 24.74 26.13
C VAL A 198 4.92 26.07 25.72
N GLY A 199 5.58 26.81 24.83
CA GLY A 199 5.10 28.11 24.36
C GLY A 199 3.93 27.99 23.41
N GLU A 200 3.00 28.94 23.47
CA GLU A 200 1.80 29.04 22.60
C GLU A 200 2.13 29.13 21.10
N ASP A 201 3.37 29.52 20.79
CA ASP A 201 3.92 29.61 19.44
C ASP A 201 4.36 28.24 18.86
N SER A 202 4.18 27.16 19.63
CA SER A 202 4.46 25.79 19.18
C SER A 202 3.33 25.26 18.30
N GLY A 203 3.66 24.42 17.33
CA GLY A 203 2.69 23.84 16.40
C GLY A 203 3.36 23.40 15.10
N LEU A 204 2.58 22.76 14.23
CA LEU A 204 2.99 22.50 12.87
C LEU A 204 2.88 23.76 12.02
N VAL A 205 3.89 23.97 11.17
CA VAL A 205 3.86 24.98 10.11
C VAL A 205 3.76 24.24 8.79
N ARG A 206 2.62 24.32 8.10
CA ARG A 206 2.47 23.70 6.77
C ARG A 206 3.43 24.34 5.78
N VAL A 207 4.03 23.52 4.92
CA VAL A 207 4.84 23.99 3.79
C VAL A 207 3.88 24.29 2.65
N ALA A 208 3.57 25.58 2.47
CA ALA A 208 2.64 26.05 1.44
C ALA A 208 3.36 26.75 0.29
N GLY A 209 2.92 26.49 -0.94
CA GLY A 209 3.33 27.20 -2.15
C GLY A 209 2.15 27.82 -2.91
N GLY A 210 2.43 28.44 -4.04
CA GLY A 210 1.40 28.98 -4.95
C GLY A 210 0.60 30.14 -4.36
N ASP A 211 -0.72 30.13 -4.56
CA ASP A 211 -1.62 31.21 -4.15
C ASP A 211 -2.07 31.16 -2.68
N ASN A 212 -1.49 30.25 -1.89
CA ASN A 212 -1.80 30.16 -0.45
C ASN A 212 -1.40 31.45 0.28
N PRO A 213 -2.19 31.92 1.25
CA PRO A 213 -1.93 33.19 1.95
C PRO A 213 -0.64 33.16 2.79
N ASP A 214 -0.21 31.97 3.18
CA ASP A 214 1.00 31.63 3.94
C ASP A 214 2.08 30.98 3.06
N ALA A 215 1.96 31.10 1.73
CA ALA A 215 2.95 30.56 0.81
C ALA A 215 4.35 31.14 1.07
N VAL A 216 5.36 30.27 0.99
CA VAL A 216 6.77 30.66 1.04
C VAL A 216 7.36 30.60 -0.37
N GLU A 217 8.13 31.62 -0.74
CA GLU A 217 8.84 31.64 -2.02
C GLU A 217 9.96 30.58 -2.00
N PRO A 218 10.04 29.70 -3.01
CA PRO A 218 11.15 28.78 -3.15
C PRO A 218 12.49 29.51 -3.18
N ASN A 219 13.52 28.89 -2.61
CA ASN A 219 14.86 29.45 -2.68
C ASN A 219 15.37 29.36 -4.13
N ALA A 220 15.57 30.51 -4.78
CA ALA A 220 15.97 30.58 -6.18
C ALA A 220 17.28 29.86 -6.52
N GLU A 221 18.21 29.72 -5.57
CA GLU A 221 19.45 28.97 -5.78
C GLU A 221 19.21 27.46 -5.77
N ILE A 222 18.43 26.96 -4.80
CA ILE A 222 18.03 25.55 -4.73
C ILE A 222 17.17 25.17 -5.95
N GLU A 223 16.27 26.05 -6.35
CA GLU A 223 15.43 25.86 -7.54
C GLU A 223 16.29 25.63 -8.78
N ALA A 224 17.22 26.55 -9.07
CA ALA A 224 18.03 26.50 -10.28
C ALA A 224 19.12 25.41 -10.26
N GLN A 225 19.66 25.05 -9.09
CA GLN A 225 20.78 24.12 -8.98
C GLN A 225 20.36 22.68 -8.68
N VAL A 226 19.17 22.47 -8.11
CA VAL A 226 18.70 21.14 -7.66
C VAL A 226 17.36 20.79 -8.29
N VAL A 227 16.33 21.61 -8.07
CA VAL A 227 14.95 21.27 -8.50
C VAL A 227 14.83 21.20 -10.02
N GLU A 228 15.23 22.25 -10.75
CA GLU A 228 15.13 22.29 -12.21
C GLU A 228 15.94 21.17 -12.91
N PRO A 229 17.21 20.88 -12.53
CA PRO A 229 17.95 19.77 -13.12
C PRO A 229 17.35 18.40 -12.84
N VAL A 230 16.87 18.16 -11.61
CA VAL A 230 16.22 16.88 -11.25
C VAL A 230 14.91 16.74 -12.01
N ALA A 231 14.08 17.78 -12.06
CA ALA A 231 12.84 17.79 -12.84
C ALA A 231 13.12 17.53 -14.33
N THR A 232 14.14 18.16 -14.91
CA THR A 232 14.54 17.94 -16.31
C THR A 232 14.95 16.48 -16.56
N TYR A 233 15.64 15.85 -15.61
CA TYR A 233 16.02 14.45 -15.72
C TYR A 233 14.81 13.53 -15.63
N VAL A 234 13.91 13.77 -14.66
CA VAL A 234 12.65 13.03 -14.51
C VAL A 234 11.76 13.19 -15.74
N ASP A 235 11.64 14.40 -16.31
CA ASP A 235 10.92 14.66 -17.55
C ASP A 235 11.50 13.86 -18.73
N ALA A 236 12.82 13.68 -18.77
CA ALA A 236 13.46 12.85 -19.80
C ALA A 236 13.09 11.36 -19.64
N LEU A 237 13.00 10.86 -18.40
CA LEU A 237 12.52 9.49 -18.13
C LEU A 237 11.03 9.34 -18.50
N ALA A 238 10.20 10.34 -18.19
CA ALA A 238 8.78 10.37 -18.56
C ALA A 238 8.58 10.45 -20.08
N GLY A 239 9.47 11.15 -20.78
CA GLY A 239 9.45 11.24 -22.24
C GLY A 239 9.99 9.99 -22.96
N ASN A 240 10.73 9.12 -22.27
CA ASN A 240 11.31 7.92 -22.84
C ASN A 240 10.31 6.76 -22.81
N GLN A 241 9.51 6.62 -23.85
CA GLN A 241 8.59 5.50 -24.00
C GLN A 241 9.36 4.19 -24.29
N ILE A 242 9.17 3.19 -23.43
CA ILE A 242 9.81 1.87 -23.54
C ILE A 242 8.85 0.78 -24.03
N GLY A 243 7.55 1.03 -23.97
CA GLY A 243 6.53 0.08 -24.43
C GLY A 243 5.13 0.68 -24.47
N THR A 244 4.14 -0.17 -24.69
CA THR A 244 2.71 0.14 -24.64
C THR A 244 1.96 -0.99 -23.95
N SER A 245 1.03 -0.66 -23.05
CA SER A 245 0.08 -1.62 -22.47
C SER A 245 -1.27 -1.53 -23.17
N GLU A 246 -1.84 -2.68 -23.52
CA GLU A 246 -3.20 -2.76 -24.08
C GLU A 246 -4.30 -2.62 -23.00
N VAL A 247 -3.92 -2.79 -21.73
CA VAL A 247 -4.81 -2.82 -20.56
C VAL A 247 -4.27 -1.94 -19.43
N ALA A 248 -5.12 -1.58 -18.48
CA ALA A 248 -4.65 -0.94 -17.27
C ALA A 248 -3.85 -1.93 -16.40
N LEU A 249 -2.82 -1.46 -15.69
CA LEU A 249 -1.97 -2.26 -14.81
C LEU A 249 -2.24 -1.89 -13.35
N GLU A 250 -2.74 -2.84 -12.57
CA GLU A 250 -3.20 -2.63 -11.20
C GLU A 250 -2.05 -2.66 -10.20
N GLY A 251 -1.68 -1.48 -9.68
CA GLY A 251 -0.60 -1.32 -8.69
C GLY A 251 -1.03 -0.63 -7.40
N ARG A 252 -2.34 -0.49 -7.12
CA ARG A 252 -2.82 0.03 -5.84
C ARG A 252 -2.48 -0.94 -4.72
N ARG A 253 -2.28 -0.38 -3.52
CA ARG A 253 -1.87 -1.14 -2.33
C ARG A 253 -2.95 -2.10 -1.85
N ASP A 254 -4.17 -1.61 -1.67
CA ASP A 254 -5.27 -2.31 -0.97
C ASP A 254 -6.65 -1.75 -1.40
N PRO A 255 -7.57 -2.60 -1.93
CA PRO A 255 -7.27 -3.93 -2.45
C PRO A 255 -6.29 -3.82 -3.64
N GLY A 256 -5.42 -4.80 -3.80
CA GLY A 256 -4.48 -4.83 -4.93
C GLY A 256 -3.21 -5.61 -4.62
N ILE A 257 -2.05 -5.02 -4.88
CA ILE A 257 -0.76 -5.71 -4.94
C ILE A 257 -0.37 -6.44 -3.63
N ARG A 258 -1.01 -6.08 -2.51
CA ARG A 258 -0.77 -6.66 -1.18
C ARG A 258 -1.88 -7.57 -0.65
N THR A 259 -2.96 -7.72 -1.40
CA THR A 259 -4.14 -8.48 -0.94
C THR A 259 -4.59 -9.54 -1.96
N GLN A 260 -4.19 -9.39 -3.23
CA GLN A 260 -4.62 -10.26 -4.31
C GLN A 260 -3.61 -10.27 -5.47
N GLU A 261 -3.79 -11.23 -6.38
CA GLU A 261 -3.10 -11.22 -7.68
C GLU A 261 -3.43 -9.93 -8.45
N THR A 262 -2.43 -9.34 -9.09
CA THR A 262 -2.65 -8.27 -10.06
C THR A 262 -1.81 -8.50 -11.31
N ASN A 263 -2.28 -7.98 -12.44
CA ASN A 263 -1.54 -8.09 -13.69
C ASN A 263 -0.20 -7.32 -13.70
N LEU A 264 -0.07 -6.25 -12.91
CA LEU A 264 1.23 -5.60 -12.68
C LEU A 264 2.15 -6.48 -11.84
N GLY A 265 1.61 -7.17 -10.84
CA GLY A 265 2.33 -8.15 -10.04
C GLY A 265 2.87 -9.30 -10.88
N ASP A 266 2.02 -9.88 -11.73
CA ASP A 266 2.40 -10.91 -12.70
C ASP A 266 3.51 -10.43 -13.63
N LEU A 267 3.37 -9.22 -14.19
CA LEU A 267 4.36 -8.61 -15.08
C LEU A 267 5.72 -8.47 -14.38
N MET A 268 5.73 -8.06 -13.11
CA MET A 268 6.95 -7.91 -12.33
C MET A 268 7.58 -9.27 -11.99
N ALA A 269 6.79 -10.26 -11.56
CA ALA A 269 7.29 -11.60 -11.30
C ALA A 269 7.85 -12.28 -12.57
N ASP A 270 7.18 -12.12 -13.71
CA ASP A 270 7.65 -12.59 -15.01
C ASP A 270 8.95 -11.90 -15.43
N ALA A 271 9.07 -10.58 -15.19
CA ALA A 271 10.30 -9.84 -15.48
C ALA A 271 11.50 -10.35 -14.67
N LEU A 272 11.30 -10.67 -13.39
CA LEU A 272 12.34 -11.29 -12.55
C LEU A 272 12.74 -12.67 -13.10
N LEU A 273 11.77 -13.52 -13.41
CA LEU A 273 12.01 -14.85 -13.94
C LEU A 273 12.76 -14.80 -15.28
N TRP A 274 12.33 -13.92 -16.18
CA TRP A 274 12.94 -13.75 -17.49
C TRP A 274 14.37 -13.22 -17.41
N GLU A 275 14.63 -12.16 -16.63
CA GLU A 275 15.97 -11.58 -16.50
C GLU A 275 16.93 -12.57 -15.83
N ALA A 276 16.49 -13.25 -14.78
CA ALA A 276 17.29 -14.29 -14.12
C ALA A 276 17.65 -15.43 -15.09
N ASN A 277 16.68 -15.90 -15.90
CA ASN A 277 16.92 -16.93 -16.91
C ASN A 277 17.88 -16.50 -18.01
N ARG A 278 17.80 -15.23 -18.43
CA ARG A 278 18.70 -14.62 -19.41
C ARG A 278 20.14 -14.54 -18.89
N GLN A 279 20.32 -14.23 -17.60
CA GLN A 279 21.62 -14.03 -16.97
C GLN A 279 22.26 -15.31 -16.40
N ALA A 280 21.48 -16.37 -16.16
CA ALA A 280 21.95 -17.59 -15.49
C ALA A 280 23.27 -18.14 -16.06
N GLY A 281 23.40 -18.18 -17.39
CA GLY A 281 24.63 -18.64 -18.07
C GLY A 281 25.85 -17.75 -17.81
N ASN A 282 25.67 -16.43 -17.66
CA ASN A 282 26.76 -15.48 -17.41
C ASN A 282 27.33 -15.62 -15.99
N PHE A 283 26.49 -16.04 -15.04
CA PHE A 283 26.88 -16.28 -13.65
C PHE A 283 27.25 -17.75 -13.40
N GLY A 284 27.10 -18.63 -14.40
CA GLY A 284 27.42 -20.05 -14.28
C GLY A 284 26.47 -20.82 -13.37
N VAL A 285 25.21 -20.37 -13.28
CA VAL A 285 24.18 -20.93 -12.40
C VAL A 285 23.08 -21.61 -13.22
N SER A 286 22.29 -22.46 -12.55
CA SER A 286 21.08 -23.04 -13.14
C SER A 286 19.99 -21.98 -13.30
N GLN A 287 19.17 -22.15 -14.33
CA GLN A 287 17.99 -21.35 -14.58
C GLN A 287 16.94 -21.60 -13.47
N PRO A 288 16.39 -20.54 -12.84
CA PRO A 288 15.26 -20.68 -11.93
C PRO A 288 13.99 -21.05 -12.69
N ASN A 289 13.10 -21.76 -12.02
CA ASN A 289 11.84 -22.23 -12.58
C ASN A 289 10.60 -21.52 -12.00
N ILE A 290 10.78 -20.78 -10.91
CA ILE A 290 9.73 -19.92 -10.34
C ILE A 290 10.27 -18.52 -10.06
N ALA A 291 9.38 -17.55 -9.90
CA ALA A 291 9.72 -16.26 -9.33
C ALA A 291 8.67 -15.75 -8.35
N LEU A 292 9.13 -14.87 -7.46
CA LEU A 292 8.29 -14.21 -6.45
C LEU A 292 8.75 -12.77 -6.23
N GLN A 293 7.80 -11.86 -6.26
CA GLN A 293 7.94 -10.46 -5.89
C GLN A 293 6.92 -10.14 -4.79
N ASN A 294 7.39 -9.66 -3.64
CA ASN A 294 6.48 -9.21 -2.59
C ASN A 294 5.78 -7.91 -3.01
N GLY A 295 4.50 -7.76 -2.70
CA GLY A 295 3.71 -6.57 -3.02
C GLY A 295 4.27 -5.28 -2.39
N GLY A 296 4.98 -5.40 -1.26
CA GLY A 296 5.67 -4.30 -0.59
C GLY A 296 6.79 -3.66 -1.41
N GLY A 297 7.38 -4.41 -2.34
CA GLY A 297 8.42 -3.95 -3.26
C GLY A 297 7.91 -3.25 -4.52
N ILE A 298 6.60 -3.28 -4.77
CA ILE A 298 5.91 -2.59 -5.87
C ILE A 298 5.22 -1.33 -5.30
N ARG A 299 5.57 -0.15 -5.80
CA ARG A 299 5.36 1.11 -5.05
C ARG A 299 4.52 2.20 -5.71
N ASN A 300 4.12 2.03 -6.97
CA ASN A 300 3.43 3.09 -7.71
C ASN A 300 2.08 3.48 -7.09
N ASN A 301 1.46 2.58 -6.31
CA ASN A 301 0.21 2.78 -5.55
C ASN A 301 -0.94 3.40 -6.38
N THR A 302 -1.01 3.04 -7.66
CA THR A 302 -1.95 3.61 -8.63
C THR A 302 -2.37 2.56 -9.65
N LEU A 303 -3.48 2.81 -10.33
CA LEU A 303 -3.85 2.09 -11.55
C LEU A 303 -3.16 2.79 -12.73
N ILE A 304 -2.18 2.12 -13.36
CA ILE A 304 -1.50 2.66 -14.54
C ILE A 304 -2.44 2.46 -15.73
N PRO A 305 -2.89 3.50 -16.44
CA PRO A 305 -3.83 3.34 -17.54
C PRO A 305 -3.21 2.60 -18.73
N ALA A 306 -4.06 1.96 -19.54
CA ALA A 306 -3.66 1.46 -20.84
C ALA A 306 -3.05 2.57 -21.70
N GLY A 307 -2.05 2.22 -22.51
CA GLY A 307 -1.33 3.16 -23.36
C GLY A 307 0.19 3.15 -23.14
N PRO A 308 0.88 4.28 -23.38
CA PRO A 308 2.34 4.35 -23.31
C PRO A 308 2.88 3.98 -21.93
N VAL A 309 3.90 3.11 -21.91
CA VAL A 309 4.70 2.82 -20.72
C VAL A 309 6.07 3.45 -20.90
N THR A 310 6.49 4.23 -19.90
CA THR A 310 7.71 5.04 -19.95
C THR A 310 8.78 4.45 -19.04
N GLU A 311 10.03 4.90 -19.20
CA GLU A 311 11.10 4.53 -18.28
C GLU A 311 10.76 4.98 -16.85
N LEU A 312 10.18 6.18 -16.67
CA LEU A 312 9.73 6.65 -15.36
C LEU A 312 8.72 5.70 -14.72
N THR A 313 7.79 5.14 -15.51
CA THR A 313 6.81 4.15 -15.03
C THR A 313 7.49 2.97 -14.33
N THR A 314 8.65 2.53 -14.81
CA THR A 314 9.38 1.42 -14.16
C THR A 314 10.02 1.81 -12.84
N PHE A 315 10.45 3.07 -12.68
CA PHE A 315 10.95 3.61 -11.40
C PHE A 315 9.82 3.82 -10.39
N ASP A 316 8.64 4.26 -10.84
CA ASP A 316 7.47 4.39 -9.98
C ASP A 316 7.04 3.01 -9.43
N VAL A 317 7.10 1.97 -10.27
CA VAL A 317 6.78 0.59 -9.90
C VAL A 317 7.86 0.01 -8.96
N ALA A 318 9.14 0.13 -9.31
CA ALA A 318 10.26 -0.53 -8.65
C ALA A 318 11.36 0.47 -8.21
N PRO A 319 11.13 1.32 -7.19
CA PRO A 319 12.03 2.44 -6.87
C PRO A 319 13.26 2.08 -6.03
N PHE A 320 13.27 0.92 -5.36
CA PHE A 320 14.37 0.54 -4.46
C PHE A 320 15.61 0.07 -5.24
N SER A 321 16.78 0.02 -4.60
CA SER A 321 17.96 -0.59 -5.25
C SER A 321 18.05 -2.10 -5.03
N ASN A 322 16.92 -2.79 -5.25
CA ASN A 322 16.86 -4.23 -5.19
C ASN A 322 17.40 -4.86 -6.47
N PHE A 323 18.17 -5.93 -6.33
CA PHE A 323 18.78 -6.66 -7.44
C PHE A 323 18.13 -8.02 -7.64
N VAL A 324 17.90 -8.39 -8.90
CA VAL A 324 17.45 -9.72 -9.28
C VAL A 324 18.41 -10.75 -8.71
N THR A 325 17.87 -11.68 -7.93
CA THR A 325 18.62 -12.66 -7.17
C THR A 325 17.98 -14.03 -7.36
N VAL A 326 18.81 -15.05 -7.57
CA VAL A 326 18.34 -16.43 -7.64
C VAL A 326 18.72 -17.16 -6.37
N VAL A 327 17.72 -17.71 -5.68
CA VAL A 327 17.87 -18.56 -4.49
C VAL A 327 17.72 -20.02 -4.92
N TYR A 328 18.64 -20.88 -4.50
CA TYR A 328 18.68 -22.30 -4.91
C TYR A 328 18.35 -23.24 -3.76
N ASP A 329 18.14 -24.51 -4.12
CA ASP A 329 17.95 -25.63 -3.19
C ASP A 329 16.76 -25.43 -2.24
N ILE A 330 15.71 -24.75 -2.70
CA ILE A 330 14.49 -24.53 -1.92
C ILE A 330 13.72 -25.85 -1.88
N SER A 331 13.66 -26.47 -0.70
CA SER A 331 12.95 -27.74 -0.52
C SER A 331 11.42 -27.54 -0.66
N PRO A 332 10.64 -28.59 -0.99
CA PRO A 332 9.18 -28.50 -1.03
C PRO A 332 8.54 -27.97 0.26
N GLN A 333 9.06 -28.38 1.42
CA GLN A 333 8.59 -27.88 2.72
C GLN A 333 8.87 -26.39 2.87
N GLN A 334 10.08 -25.98 2.54
CA GLN A 334 10.45 -24.58 2.63
C GLN A 334 9.68 -23.72 1.64
N PHE A 335 9.40 -24.22 0.44
CA PHE A 335 8.57 -23.51 -0.52
C PHE A 335 7.13 -23.32 0.02
N LYS A 336 6.57 -24.36 0.65
CA LYS A 336 5.30 -24.22 1.37
C LYS A 336 5.40 -23.14 2.47
N ASP A 337 6.40 -23.21 3.34
CA ASP A 337 6.57 -22.27 4.45
C ASP A 337 6.75 -20.82 3.97
N ILE A 338 7.47 -20.62 2.86
CA ILE A 338 7.61 -19.31 2.21
C ILE A 338 6.25 -18.77 1.76
N MET A 339 5.42 -19.60 1.13
CA MET A 339 4.07 -19.19 0.69
C MET A 339 3.10 -18.99 1.87
N GLU A 340 3.21 -19.79 2.93
CA GLU A 340 2.43 -19.61 4.17
C GLU A 340 2.73 -18.26 4.83
N ASN A 341 4.01 -17.86 4.92
CA ASN A 341 4.37 -16.51 5.36
C ASN A 341 3.84 -15.45 4.40
N ALA A 342 4.00 -15.65 3.09
CA ALA A 342 3.60 -14.65 2.11
C ALA A 342 2.10 -14.30 2.20
N VAL A 343 1.22 -15.25 2.54
CA VAL A 343 -0.22 -15.01 2.69
C VAL A 343 -0.68 -14.81 4.14
N SER A 344 0.22 -14.72 5.12
CA SER A 344 -0.16 -14.66 6.55
C SER A 344 -0.73 -13.31 7.01
N GLY A 345 -0.40 -12.23 6.29
CA GLY A 345 -0.81 -10.86 6.62
C GLY A 345 -1.77 -10.22 5.60
N VAL A 346 -2.43 -11.03 4.77
CA VAL A 346 -3.25 -10.56 3.64
C VAL A 346 -4.36 -9.59 4.07
N GLU A 347 -4.97 -9.83 5.24
CA GLU A 347 -6.05 -8.99 5.78
C GLU A 347 -5.59 -7.58 6.19
N ASN A 348 -4.28 -7.40 6.39
CA ASN A 348 -3.68 -6.13 6.78
C ASN A 348 -3.01 -5.42 5.59
N ALA A 349 -3.15 -5.97 4.38
CA ALA A 349 -2.39 -5.57 3.20
C ALA A 349 -0.89 -5.44 3.51
N ASP A 350 -0.35 -6.44 4.20
CA ASP A 350 1.06 -6.53 4.54
C ASP A 350 1.91 -6.60 3.26
N GLY A 351 3.10 -6.00 3.29
CA GLY A 351 4.02 -5.98 2.14
C GLY A 351 4.43 -7.38 1.66
N ARG A 352 4.32 -8.40 2.52
CA ARG A 352 4.78 -9.76 2.23
C ARG A 352 3.96 -10.52 1.20
N PHE A 353 2.76 -10.08 0.80
CA PHE A 353 1.92 -10.79 -0.17
C PHE A 353 2.66 -11.13 -1.47
N PRO A 354 2.55 -12.37 -2.01
CA PRO A 354 3.34 -12.79 -3.16
C PRO A 354 2.66 -12.47 -4.49
N GLN A 355 3.40 -11.87 -5.41
CA GLN A 355 3.12 -11.89 -6.85
C GLN A 355 4.02 -12.93 -7.52
N THR A 356 3.48 -13.81 -8.36
CA THR A 356 4.11 -15.10 -8.68
C THR A 356 4.30 -15.35 -10.19
N ALA A 357 5.33 -16.14 -10.53
CA ALA A 357 5.54 -16.66 -11.88
C ALA A 357 6.12 -18.08 -11.85
N GLY A 358 5.79 -18.91 -12.84
CA GLY A 358 6.27 -20.29 -12.94
C GLY A 358 5.48 -21.33 -12.14
N PHE A 359 4.43 -20.91 -11.44
CA PHE A 359 3.53 -21.78 -10.67
C PHE A 359 2.18 -21.12 -10.37
N THR A 360 1.20 -21.93 -10.04
CA THR A 360 -0.10 -21.55 -9.47
C THR A 360 -0.12 -21.80 -7.96
N LEU A 361 -0.67 -20.85 -7.19
CA LEU A 361 -0.89 -20.90 -5.74
C LEU A 361 -2.40 -20.80 -5.46
N VAL A 362 -2.92 -21.74 -4.67
CA VAL A 362 -4.25 -21.63 -4.07
C VAL A 362 -4.11 -21.59 -2.56
N TYR A 363 -4.72 -20.61 -1.90
CA TYR A 363 -4.65 -20.43 -0.45
C TYR A 363 -6.02 -20.12 0.16
N ASP A 364 -6.23 -20.51 1.41
CA ASP A 364 -7.45 -20.24 2.17
C ASP A 364 -7.17 -19.20 3.27
N PRO A 365 -7.66 -17.95 3.16
CA PRO A 365 -7.43 -16.92 4.18
C PRO A 365 -8.07 -17.27 5.54
N ALA A 366 -9.07 -18.16 5.57
CA ALA A 366 -9.66 -18.64 6.82
C ALA A 366 -8.76 -19.64 7.58
N GLY A 367 -7.70 -20.13 6.95
CA GLY A 367 -6.68 -20.97 7.58
C GLY A 367 -5.82 -20.21 8.60
N THR A 368 -5.20 -20.95 9.52
CA THR A 368 -4.27 -20.40 10.52
C THR A 368 -3.12 -19.67 9.84
N ALA A 369 -2.94 -18.38 10.15
CA ALA A 369 -1.81 -17.59 9.65
C ALA A 369 -0.48 -18.07 10.28
N MET A 370 0.59 -18.10 9.48
CA MET A 370 1.94 -18.36 9.98
C MET A 370 2.46 -17.15 10.78
N GLU A 371 3.11 -17.41 11.91
CA GLU A 371 3.82 -16.41 12.70
C GLU A 371 5.30 -16.76 12.81
N ILE A 372 6.17 -15.77 12.56
CA ILE A 372 7.62 -15.88 12.62
C ILE A 372 8.14 -14.85 13.63
N ASP A 373 8.99 -15.30 14.56
CA ASP A 373 9.61 -14.41 15.55
C ASP A 373 10.77 -13.57 14.96
N GLU A 374 11.34 -12.68 15.76
CA GLU A 374 12.45 -11.80 15.34
C GLU A 374 13.74 -12.57 15.00
N ASP A 375 13.90 -13.78 15.53
CA ASP A 375 15.02 -14.68 15.26
C ASP A 375 14.80 -15.51 13.98
N GLY A 376 13.66 -15.35 13.31
CA GLY A 376 13.30 -16.07 12.09
C GLY A 376 12.74 -17.48 12.32
N ASN A 377 12.35 -17.82 13.55
CA ASN A 377 11.74 -19.11 13.86
C ASN A 377 10.23 -19.05 13.65
N VAL A 378 9.68 -20.09 13.02
CA VAL A 378 8.23 -20.30 12.94
C VAL A 378 7.72 -20.65 14.35
N VAL A 379 6.92 -19.77 14.94
CA VAL A 379 6.30 -19.96 16.26
C VAL A 379 4.87 -20.48 16.17
N THR A 380 4.18 -20.11 15.08
CA THR A 380 2.86 -20.65 14.71
C THR A 380 2.94 -21.15 13.27
N ALA A 381 2.66 -22.43 13.04
CA ALA A 381 2.67 -23.00 11.71
C ALA A 381 1.44 -22.53 10.90
N GLY A 382 1.66 -22.19 9.62
CA GLY A 382 0.58 -21.82 8.71
C GLY A 382 -0.21 -23.01 8.18
N GLU A 383 -1.49 -22.78 7.94
CA GLU A 383 -2.44 -23.74 7.34
C GLU A 383 -3.24 -23.11 6.19
N ARG A 384 -2.75 -22.00 5.60
CA ARG A 384 -3.44 -21.27 4.53
C ARG A 384 -3.16 -21.87 3.16
N VAL A 385 -1.96 -22.34 2.88
CA VAL A 385 -1.61 -22.84 1.54
C VAL A 385 -2.31 -24.18 1.26
N GLN A 386 -3.17 -24.21 0.25
CA GLN A 386 -3.93 -25.41 -0.16
C GLN A 386 -3.24 -26.18 -1.28
N SER A 387 -2.77 -25.46 -2.32
CA SER A 387 -2.04 -26.10 -3.42
C SER A 387 -0.98 -25.21 -4.03
N ILE A 388 0.08 -25.85 -4.52
CA ILE A 388 1.15 -25.24 -5.32
C ILE A 388 1.45 -26.18 -6.47
N THR A 389 1.27 -25.71 -7.70
CA THR A 389 1.54 -26.49 -8.93
C THR A 389 2.42 -25.69 -9.88
N LEU A 390 3.56 -26.25 -10.28
CA LEU A 390 4.45 -25.61 -11.27
C LEU A 390 3.80 -25.59 -12.66
N ASP A 391 4.21 -24.66 -13.53
CA ASP A 391 3.66 -24.52 -14.90
C ASP A 391 3.82 -25.80 -15.77
N ASP A 392 4.76 -26.67 -15.44
CA ASP A 392 4.93 -27.97 -16.11
C ASP A 392 3.96 -29.06 -15.62
N GLY A 393 3.08 -28.72 -14.68
CA GLY A 393 2.09 -29.59 -14.05
C GLY A 393 2.59 -30.35 -12.83
N THR A 394 3.83 -30.11 -12.38
CA THR A 394 4.37 -30.74 -11.17
C THR A 394 3.71 -30.17 -9.91
N ALA A 395 2.95 -31.00 -9.20
CA ALA A 395 2.38 -30.63 -7.91
C ALA A 395 3.44 -30.67 -6.79
N ILE A 396 3.55 -29.58 -6.04
CA ILE A 396 4.44 -29.46 -4.86
C ILE A 396 3.62 -29.62 -3.58
N VAL A 397 2.48 -28.92 -3.49
CA VAL A 397 1.52 -29.00 -2.38
C VAL A 397 0.15 -29.35 -2.94
N GLN A 398 -0.55 -30.27 -2.28
CA GLN A 398 -1.92 -30.65 -2.58
C GLN A 398 -2.67 -30.94 -1.27
N ASP A 399 -3.89 -30.43 -1.15
CA ASP A 399 -4.72 -30.54 0.06
C ASP A 399 -3.97 -30.09 1.34
N GLY A 400 -3.18 -29.02 1.21
CA GLY A 400 -2.34 -28.46 2.27
C GLY A 400 -1.12 -29.31 2.67
N ALA A 401 -0.88 -30.44 2.00
CA ALA A 401 0.23 -31.34 2.28
C ALA A 401 1.24 -31.39 1.13
N ILE A 402 2.52 -31.60 1.46
CA ILE A 402 3.57 -31.77 0.46
C ILE A 402 3.36 -33.08 -0.29
N VAL A 403 3.43 -33.02 -1.62
CA VAL A 403 3.34 -34.20 -2.48
C VAL A 403 4.60 -35.06 -2.33
N GLU A 404 4.42 -36.37 -2.13
CA GLU A 404 5.54 -37.29 -1.96
C GLU A 404 6.46 -37.28 -3.19
N GLY A 405 7.74 -36.96 -2.97
CA GLY A 405 8.73 -36.90 -4.04
C GLY A 405 8.75 -35.59 -4.83
N ALA A 406 8.02 -34.56 -4.40
CA ALA A 406 8.11 -33.22 -4.97
C ALA A 406 9.58 -32.73 -5.05
N PRO A 407 10.00 -32.14 -6.17
CA PRO A 407 11.38 -31.69 -6.35
C PRO A 407 11.65 -30.38 -5.58
N ALA A 408 12.93 -30.13 -5.28
CA ALA A 408 13.36 -28.79 -4.90
C ALA A 408 13.25 -27.82 -6.09
N VAL A 409 13.09 -26.54 -5.80
CA VAL A 409 12.95 -25.45 -6.79
C VAL A 409 14.07 -24.42 -6.64
N ALA A 410 14.22 -23.59 -7.66
CA ALA A 410 15.07 -22.41 -7.61
C ALA A 410 14.23 -21.18 -8.01
N ALA A 411 14.30 -20.13 -7.18
CA ALA A 411 13.44 -18.97 -7.31
C ALA A 411 14.22 -17.74 -7.76
N ALA A 412 13.74 -17.04 -8.78
CA ALA A 412 14.11 -15.66 -9.04
C ALA A 412 13.30 -14.74 -8.10
N THR A 413 13.99 -13.83 -7.44
CA THR A 413 13.40 -12.86 -6.51
C THR A 413 14.31 -11.63 -6.43
N ILE A 414 14.16 -10.81 -5.40
CA ILE A 414 15.04 -9.69 -5.08
C ILE A 414 15.93 -10.01 -3.88
N ASP A 415 17.08 -9.34 -3.80
CA ASP A 415 18.04 -9.55 -2.70
C ASP A 415 17.50 -9.17 -1.32
N PHE A 416 16.56 -8.23 -1.22
CA PHE A 416 15.81 -7.97 0.01
C PHE A 416 15.14 -9.24 0.56
N LEU A 417 14.35 -9.93 -0.27
CA LEU A 417 13.66 -11.17 0.13
C LEU A 417 14.65 -12.31 0.35
N ALA A 418 15.63 -12.48 -0.54
CA ALA A 418 16.65 -13.53 -0.41
C ALA A 418 17.47 -13.43 0.89
N ARG A 419 17.49 -12.26 1.54
CA ARG A 419 18.16 -12.01 2.83
C ARG A 419 17.22 -12.06 4.04
N GLY A 420 15.96 -12.42 3.85
CA GLY A 420 14.96 -12.51 4.93
C GLY A 420 14.11 -11.27 5.14
N GLY A 421 14.16 -10.28 4.24
CA GLY A 421 13.21 -9.17 4.22
C GLY A 421 11.76 -9.66 4.19
N ASP A 422 10.84 -8.91 4.79
CA ASP A 422 9.43 -9.31 4.99
C ASP A 422 9.26 -10.70 5.65
N GLN A 423 10.25 -11.11 6.45
CA GLN A 423 10.30 -12.41 7.15
C GLN A 423 10.27 -13.63 6.21
N TYR A 424 10.66 -13.48 4.94
CA TYR A 424 10.69 -14.60 4.00
C TYR A 424 11.73 -15.66 4.43
N PRO A 425 11.32 -16.90 4.77
CA PRO A 425 12.19 -17.88 5.42
C PRO A 425 13.09 -18.65 4.43
N PHE A 426 13.87 -17.94 3.61
CA PHE A 426 14.91 -18.55 2.77
C PHE A 426 16.10 -19.07 3.60
N GLY A 427 16.32 -18.55 4.80
CA GLY A 427 17.36 -19.04 5.72
C GLY A 427 18.75 -19.10 5.08
N ASP A 428 19.41 -20.24 5.20
CA ASP A 428 20.78 -20.47 4.69
C ASP A 428 20.83 -20.90 3.21
N ASN A 429 19.72 -20.79 2.45
CA ASN A 429 19.75 -21.15 1.03
C ASN A 429 20.84 -20.33 0.30
N PRO A 430 21.67 -20.98 -0.53
CA PRO A 430 22.62 -20.26 -1.34
C PRO A 430 21.86 -19.38 -2.34
N PHE A 431 22.35 -18.16 -2.57
CA PHE A 431 21.80 -17.27 -3.56
C PHE A 431 22.87 -16.52 -4.34
N THR A 432 22.51 -16.10 -5.56
CA THR A 432 23.36 -15.30 -6.45
C THR A 432 22.62 -14.05 -6.90
N SER A 433 23.17 -12.88 -6.60
CA SER A 433 22.70 -11.61 -7.17
C SER A 433 23.22 -11.44 -8.60
N MET A 434 22.32 -11.12 -9.53
CA MET A 434 22.57 -11.06 -10.98
C MET A 434 23.06 -9.70 -11.47
N GLY A 435 23.28 -8.73 -10.56
CA GLY A 435 23.83 -7.42 -10.90
C GLY A 435 22.93 -6.52 -11.77
N VAL A 436 21.65 -6.88 -11.91
CA VAL A 436 20.61 -6.09 -12.59
C VAL A 436 19.55 -5.73 -11.56
N SER A 437 19.15 -4.46 -11.49
CA SER A 437 18.09 -4.04 -10.59
C SER A 437 16.75 -4.62 -11.06
N TYR A 438 15.82 -4.86 -10.14
CA TYR A 438 14.46 -5.27 -10.51
C TYR A 438 13.72 -4.26 -11.40
N GLN A 439 13.95 -2.95 -11.23
CA GLN A 439 13.49 -1.92 -12.16
C GLN A 439 14.06 -2.11 -13.57
N GLN A 440 15.37 -2.35 -13.70
CA GLN A 440 15.99 -2.59 -14.98
C GLN A 440 15.51 -3.91 -15.59
N ALA A 441 15.25 -4.93 -14.76
CA ALA A 441 14.66 -6.19 -15.20
C ALA A 441 13.27 -5.98 -15.80
N LEU A 442 12.42 -5.17 -15.17
CA LEU A 442 11.11 -4.77 -15.70
C LEU A 442 11.25 -4.05 -17.05
N SER A 443 12.15 -3.06 -17.13
CA SER A 443 12.43 -2.32 -18.37
C SER A 443 12.92 -3.24 -19.50
N ASN A 444 13.88 -4.14 -19.21
CA ASN A 444 14.40 -5.11 -20.17
C ASN A 444 13.29 -6.09 -20.61
N TYR A 445 12.46 -6.55 -19.68
CA TYR A 445 11.42 -7.51 -20.00
C TYR A 445 10.35 -6.88 -20.90
N ILE A 446 9.92 -5.65 -20.62
CA ILE A 446 8.99 -4.91 -21.49
C ILE A 446 9.58 -4.73 -22.90
N THR A 447 10.84 -4.28 -22.99
CA THR A 447 11.46 -3.93 -24.27
C THR A 447 11.94 -5.13 -25.08
N GLU A 448 12.62 -6.08 -24.45
CA GLU A 448 13.27 -7.24 -25.09
C GLU A 448 12.44 -8.52 -24.94
N GLY A 449 11.84 -8.75 -23.77
CA GLY A 449 11.07 -9.97 -23.48
C GLY A 449 9.71 -10.01 -24.17
N LEU A 450 8.96 -8.90 -24.07
CA LEU A 450 7.64 -8.72 -24.68
C LEU A 450 7.70 -8.02 -26.05
N GLY A 451 8.86 -7.48 -26.43
CA GLY A 451 9.03 -6.75 -27.68
C GLY A 451 8.30 -5.40 -27.72
N GLY A 452 8.03 -4.79 -26.56
CA GLY A 452 7.45 -3.46 -26.41
C GLY A 452 5.94 -3.41 -26.23
N THR A 453 5.24 -4.55 -26.17
CA THR A 453 3.78 -4.58 -25.98
C THR A 453 3.39 -5.51 -24.82
N ILE A 454 2.72 -4.94 -23.81
CA ILE A 454 2.06 -5.69 -22.74
C ILE A 454 0.63 -5.97 -23.21
N THR A 455 0.34 -7.23 -23.53
CA THR A 455 -0.94 -7.60 -24.17
C THR A 455 -1.99 -8.00 -23.15
N ALA A 456 -3.26 -7.73 -23.46
CA ALA A 456 -4.40 -8.16 -22.63
C ALA A 456 -4.46 -9.69 -22.48
N ALA A 457 -3.97 -10.42 -23.48
CA ALA A 457 -3.96 -11.88 -23.48
C ALA A 457 -2.91 -12.48 -22.52
N GLN A 458 -1.81 -11.76 -22.27
CA GLN A 458 -0.77 -12.21 -21.34
C GLN A 458 -0.98 -11.68 -19.92
N TYR A 459 -1.57 -10.48 -19.80
CA TYR A 459 -1.74 -9.77 -18.54
C TYR A 459 -3.16 -9.19 -18.42
N PRO A 460 -4.22 -10.02 -18.41
CA PRO A 460 -5.60 -9.55 -18.33
C PRO A 460 -5.84 -8.74 -17.05
N GLU A 461 -6.77 -7.77 -17.07
CA GLU A 461 -7.02 -6.88 -15.91
C GLU A 461 -7.47 -7.64 -14.64
N SER A 462 -8.07 -8.83 -14.80
CA SER A 462 -8.45 -9.73 -13.72
C SER A 462 -7.27 -10.44 -13.03
N GLY A 463 -6.05 -10.32 -13.55
CA GLY A 463 -4.94 -11.22 -13.23
C GLY A 463 -5.00 -12.52 -14.04
N SER A 464 -3.88 -13.23 -14.08
CA SER A 464 -3.70 -14.45 -14.87
C SER A 464 -4.31 -15.71 -14.24
N GLY A 465 -4.82 -15.63 -13.00
CA GLY A 465 -5.33 -16.76 -12.24
C GLY A 465 -4.21 -17.64 -11.66
N ARG A 466 -3.03 -17.08 -11.43
CA ARG A 466 -1.88 -17.79 -10.85
C ARG A 466 -1.91 -17.79 -9.32
N THR A 467 -2.62 -16.87 -8.68
CA THR A 467 -2.74 -16.81 -7.22
C THR A 467 -4.19 -16.55 -6.82
N THR A 468 -4.84 -17.55 -6.25
CA THR A 468 -6.29 -17.50 -5.98
C THR A 468 -6.60 -17.82 -4.52
N ALA A 469 -7.50 -17.03 -3.92
CA ALA A 469 -8.04 -17.33 -2.60
C ALA A 469 -9.22 -18.32 -2.70
N VAL A 470 -9.30 -19.27 -1.80
CA VAL A 470 -10.48 -20.14 -1.63
C VAL A 470 -11.68 -19.25 -1.30
N GLY A 471 -12.68 -19.23 -2.18
CA GLY A 471 -13.83 -18.33 -2.11
C GLY A 471 -13.99 -17.48 -3.38
N ASP A 472 -12.88 -17.03 -3.97
CA ASP A 472 -12.91 -16.31 -5.26
C ASP A 472 -13.20 -17.27 -6.43
N GLU A 473 -12.79 -18.55 -6.32
CA GLU A 473 -13.10 -19.60 -7.30
C GLU A 473 -14.62 -19.79 -7.50
N MET A 474 -15.42 -19.67 -6.44
CA MET A 474 -16.88 -19.81 -6.54
C MET A 474 -17.55 -18.60 -7.20
N MET A 475 -16.95 -17.41 -7.09
CA MET A 475 -17.42 -16.21 -7.78
C MET A 475 -17.06 -16.26 -9.27
N ALA A 476 -15.85 -16.70 -9.62
CA ALA A 476 -15.41 -16.86 -11.00
C ALA A 476 -16.20 -17.94 -11.77
N GLU A 477 -16.46 -19.11 -11.17
CA GLU A 477 -17.34 -20.13 -11.76
C GLU A 477 -18.80 -19.64 -11.86
N GLY A 478 -19.23 -18.79 -10.92
CA GLY A 478 -20.55 -18.15 -10.94
C GLY A 478 -20.68 -17.10 -12.04
N GLU A 479 -19.62 -16.31 -12.30
CA GLU A 479 -19.55 -15.31 -13.36
C GLU A 479 -19.42 -15.96 -14.75
N GLU A 480 -18.63 -17.03 -14.93
CA GLU A 480 -18.63 -17.80 -16.18
C GLU A 480 -20.00 -18.45 -16.46
N ALA A 481 -20.65 -19.02 -15.43
CA ALA A 481 -21.99 -19.58 -15.57
C ALA A 481 -23.06 -18.50 -15.83
N MET A 482 -22.88 -17.28 -15.30
CA MET A 482 -23.74 -16.14 -15.60
C MET A 482 -23.47 -15.56 -16.99
N ALA A 483 -22.23 -15.55 -17.47
CA ALA A 483 -21.87 -15.13 -18.83
C ALA A 483 -22.40 -16.12 -19.89
N GLU A 484 -22.30 -17.44 -19.66
CA GLU A 484 -22.96 -18.45 -20.50
C GLU A 484 -24.50 -18.34 -20.42
N GLY A 485 -25.02 -17.92 -19.26
CA GLY A 485 -26.45 -17.64 -19.05
C GLY A 485 -26.93 -16.37 -19.76
N GLU A 486 -26.09 -15.33 -19.83
CA GLU A 486 -26.35 -14.07 -20.53
C GLU A 486 -26.23 -14.23 -22.05
N GLU A 487 -25.29 -15.01 -22.57
CA GLU A 487 -25.26 -15.38 -24.01
C GLU A 487 -26.51 -16.18 -24.40
N ALA A 488 -26.97 -17.10 -23.54
CA ALA A 488 -28.20 -17.85 -23.78
C ALA A 488 -29.48 -17.00 -23.64
N MET A 489 -29.47 -15.95 -22.81
CA MET A 489 -30.57 -14.98 -22.71
C MET A 489 -30.55 -13.94 -23.83
N ALA A 490 -29.38 -13.55 -24.34
CA ALA A 490 -29.22 -12.68 -25.51
C ALA A 490 -29.74 -13.35 -26.80
N GLU A 491 -29.47 -14.64 -27.00
CA GLU A 491 -30.07 -15.42 -28.11
C GLU A 491 -31.59 -15.59 -27.94
N GLY A 492 -32.10 -15.57 -26.70
CA GLY A 492 -33.52 -15.66 -26.37
C GLY A 492 -34.30 -14.34 -26.52
N GLU A 493 -33.67 -13.20 -26.24
CA GLU A 493 -34.25 -11.86 -26.38
C GLU A 493 -34.20 -11.33 -27.82
N GLU A 494 -33.17 -11.66 -28.62
CA GLU A 494 -33.14 -11.33 -30.06
C GLU A 494 -34.28 -12.01 -30.83
N ALA A 495 -34.75 -13.17 -30.38
CA ALA A 495 -35.87 -13.89 -30.99
C ALA A 495 -37.26 -13.32 -30.63
N MET A 496 -37.40 -12.57 -29.53
CA MET A 496 -38.69 -11.98 -29.11
C MET A 496 -38.83 -10.48 -29.47
N ALA A 497 -37.74 -9.77 -29.77
CA ALA A 497 -37.80 -8.36 -30.21
C ALA A 497 -38.12 -8.17 -31.72
N GLN A 498 -38.05 -9.23 -32.54
CA GLN A 498 -38.14 -9.11 -34.01
C GLN A 498 -39.56 -9.28 -34.62
N SER A 499 -40.63 -9.44 -33.83
CA SER A 499 -41.99 -9.66 -34.39
C SER A 499 -43.02 -8.51 -34.26
N GLU A 500 -42.68 -7.34 -33.71
CA GLU A 500 -43.65 -6.22 -33.57
C GLU A 500 -43.11 -4.83 -34.00
N MET A 501 -42.17 -4.76 -34.97
CA MET A 501 -41.61 -3.46 -35.39
C MET A 501 -42.58 -2.59 -36.24
N CYS A 502 -43.53 -3.19 -36.95
CA CYS A 502 -44.50 -2.45 -37.78
C CYS A 502 -45.91 -2.61 -37.21
N ALA A 503 -46.43 -1.53 -36.61
CA ALA A 503 -47.81 -1.50 -36.15
C ALA A 503 -48.78 -1.42 -37.33
N GLN A 504 -48.37 -0.79 -38.44
CA GLN A 504 -49.19 -0.67 -39.65
C GLN A 504 -48.36 -0.47 -40.92
N ASP A 505 -48.74 -1.13 -42.01
CA ASP A 505 -48.23 -0.88 -43.35
C ASP A 505 -48.97 0.31 -43.99
N TYR A 506 -48.24 1.26 -44.57
CA TYR A 506 -48.80 2.36 -45.35
C TYR A 506 -48.26 2.41 -46.78
N VAL A 507 -49.15 2.40 -47.76
CA VAL A 507 -48.76 2.55 -49.18
C VAL A 507 -48.82 4.02 -49.57
N VAL A 508 -47.67 4.60 -49.95
CA VAL A 508 -47.52 6.01 -50.33
C VAL A 508 -48.45 6.35 -51.50
N GLN A 509 -49.23 7.43 -51.36
CA GLN A 509 -50.14 7.92 -52.38
C GLN A 509 -49.58 9.15 -53.09
N ALA A 510 -50.18 9.55 -54.21
CA ALA A 510 -49.85 10.81 -54.86
C ALA A 510 -50.08 12.00 -53.89
N ASP A 511 -49.15 12.95 -53.89
CA ASP A 511 -49.09 14.11 -52.99
C ASP A 511 -48.77 13.81 -51.51
N ASP A 512 -48.19 12.64 -51.20
CA ASP A 512 -47.63 12.35 -49.88
C ASP A 512 -46.14 12.72 -49.78
N TRP A 513 -45.73 13.14 -48.58
CA TRP A 513 -44.34 13.27 -48.15
C TRP A 513 -44.24 12.83 -46.69
N LEU A 514 -43.05 12.41 -46.25
CA LEU A 514 -42.88 11.66 -45.01
C LEU A 514 -43.38 12.40 -43.76
N SER A 515 -43.14 13.71 -43.65
CA SER A 515 -43.66 14.54 -42.54
C SER A 515 -45.19 14.64 -42.49
N LYS A 516 -45.87 14.62 -43.64
CA LYS A 516 -47.35 14.61 -43.68
C LYS A 516 -47.91 13.26 -43.26
N ILE A 517 -47.18 12.18 -43.53
CA ILE A 517 -47.52 10.83 -43.05
C ILE A 517 -47.25 10.76 -41.54
N ALA A 518 -46.13 11.28 -41.06
CA ALA A 518 -45.81 11.38 -39.63
C ALA A 518 -46.85 12.17 -38.84
N GLU A 519 -47.27 13.35 -39.33
CA GLU A 519 -48.36 14.12 -38.71
C GLU A 519 -49.67 13.32 -38.61
N LYS A 520 -49.98 12.55 -39.66
CA LYS A 520 -51.22 11.78 -39.74
C LYS A 520 -51.24 10.57 -38.80
N PHE A 521 -50.11 9.88 -38.66
CA PHE A 521 -50.06 8.59 -37.97
C PHE A 521 -49.38 8.66 -36.60
N LEU A 522 -48.43 9.57 -36.42
CA LEU A 522 -47.69 9.78 -35.18
C LEU A 522 -48.07 11.10 -34.48
N GLY A 523 -48.90 11.94 -35.12
CA GLY A 523 -49.36 13.21 -34.55
C GLY A 523 -48.32 14.34 -34.58
N ASP A 524 -47.11 14.07 -35.09
CA ASP A 524 -46.01 15.03 -35.16
C ASP A 524 -45.36 15.05 -36.56
N VAL A 525 -45.34 16.22 -37.20
CA VAL A 525 -44.68 16.46 -38.49
C VAL A 525 -43.17 16.22 -38.44
N LEU A 526 -42.52 16.35 -37.28
CA LEU A 526 -41.09 16.17 -37.10
C LEU A 526 -40.68 14.70 -36.89
N ALA A 527 -41.64 13.82 -36.57
CA ALA A 527 -41.40 12.40 -36.32
C ALA A 527 -41.20 11.55 -37.60
N TYR A 528 -40.95 12.18 -38.75
CA TYR A 528 -40.81 11.48 -40.03
C TYR A 528 -39.59 10.55 -40.08
N ASN A 529 -38.53 10.85 -39.35
CA ASN A 529 -37.36 9.97 -39.26
C ASN A 529 -37.69 8.62 -38.64
N ALA A 530 -38.60 8.57 -37.65
CA ALA A 530 -39.03 7.31 -37.05
C ALA A 530 -39.69 6.36 -38.07
N ILE A 531 -40.42 6.91 -39.05
CA ILE A 531 -41.00 6.12 -40.15
C ILE A 531 -39.90 5.64 -41.11
N ALA A 532 -38.90 6.47 -41.42
CA ALA A 532 -37.79 6.08 -42.27
C ALA A 532 -36.95 4.97 -41.63
N ASP A 533 -36.63 5.10 -40.35
CA ASP A 533 -35.82 4.16 -39.58
C ASP A 533 -36.55 2.82 -39.42
N ALA A 534 -37.84 2.84 -39.07
CA ALA A 534 -38.65 1.63 -38.98
C ALA A 534 -38.78 0.93 -40.34
N THR A 535 -38.98 1.67 -41.43
CA THR A 535 -39.06 1.11 -42.78
C THR A 535 -37.72 0.50 -43.23
N ASN A 536 -36.59 1.15 -42.91
CA ASN A 536 -35.26 0.65 -43.23
C ASN A 536 -34.89 -0.59 -42.40
N ALA A 537 -35.23 -0.61 -41.12
CA ALA A 537 -35.03 -1.78 -40.27
C ALA A 537 -35.88 -2.97 -40.74
N ALA A 538 -37.15 -2.73 -41.08
CA ALA A 538 -38.03 -3.77 -41.63
C ALA A 538 -37.57 -4.28 -43.01
N ALA A 539 -36.99 -3.42 -43.86
CA ALA A 539 -36.37 -3.81 -45.12
C ALA A 539 -35.11 -4.67 -44.89
N ALA A 540 -34.25 -4.29 -43.93
CA ALA A 540 -33.05 -5.03 -43.57
C ALA A 540 -33.36 -6.42 -42.98
N ALA A 541 -34.47 -6.55 -42.25
CA ALA A 541 -34.99 -7.82 -41.74
C ALA A 541 -35.63 -8.73 -42.81
N GLY A 542 -35.63 -8.32 -44.09
CA GLY A 542 -36.13 -9.12 -45.22
C GLY A 542 -37.62 -8.99 -45.51
N GLY A 543 -38.28 -7.95 -44.97
CA GLY A 543 -39.69 -7.63 -45.22
C GLY A 543 -39.99 -7.06 -46.62
N ALA A 544 -41.27 -6.85 -46.94
CA ALA A 544 -41.73 -6.34 -48.25
C ALA A 544 -41.58 -4.80 -48.41
N TYR A 545 -40.56 -4.22 -47.79
CA TYR A 545 -40.33 -2.77 -47.72
C TYR A 545 -39.13 -2.36 -48.56
N ASP A 546 -39.27 -1.27 -49.31
CA ASP A 546 -38.13 -0.66 -50.00
C ASP A 546 -37.46 0.38 -49.08
N PRO A 547 -36.13 0.32 -48.88
CA PRO A 547 -35.44 1.22 -47.97
C PRO A 547 -35.48 2.67 -48.45
N ILE A 548 -35.68 3.58 -47.51
CA ILE A 548 -35.65 5.03 -47.71
C ILE A 548 -34.21 5.50 -47.49
N ALA A 549 -33.51 5.81 -48.59
CA ALA A 549 -32.16 6.37 -48.54
C ALA A 549 -32.14 7.90 -48.29
N ASP A 550 -33.20 8.61 -48.69
CA ASP A 550 -33.39 10.05 -48.43
C ASP A 550 -34.83 10.27 -47.95
N PRO A 551 -35.06 10.69 -46.69
CA PRO A 551 -36.40 10.92 -46.14
C PRO A 551 -37.24 11.97 -46.90
N ASN A 552 -36.60 12.80 -47.74
CA ASN A 552 -37.29 13.79 -48.58
C ASN A 552 -37.82 13.20 -49.90
N ILE A 553 -37.52 11.93 -50.21
CA ILE A 553 -37.86 11.29 -51.48
C ILE A 553 -38.53 9.94 -51.19
N ILE A 554 -39.85 9.89 -51.36
CA ILE A 554 -40.65 8.64 -51.33
C ILE A 554 -41.44 8.48 -52.63
N GLU A 555 -41.65 7.23 -53.06
CA GLU A 555 -42.31 6.93 -54.34
C GLU A 555 -43.76 6.49 -54.15
N VAL A 556 -44.65 6.93 -55.03
CA VAL A 556 -46.06 6.49 -55.02
C VAL A 556 -46.12 4.98 -55.26
N GLY A 557 -46.74 4.27 -54.32
CA GLY A 557 -46.81 2.80 -54.31
C GLY A 557 -45.78 2.12 -53.40
N GLN A 558 -44.79 2.86 -52.87
CA GLN A 558 -43.86 2.35 -51.86
C GLN A 558 -44.63 2.00 -50.58
N VAL A 559 -44.31 0.85 -49.97
CA VAL A 559 -44.87 0.44 -48.68
C VAL A 559 -43.93 0.92 -47.58
N LEU A 560 -44.49 1.60 -46.58
CA LEU A 560 -43.80 2.12 -45.40
C LEU A 560 -44.26 1.40 -44.14
N CYS A 561 -43.33 1.18 -43.22
CA CYS A 561 -43.59 0.67 -41.90
C CYS A 561 -43.89 1.84 -40.96
N ILE A 562 -45.11 1.89 -40.42
CA ILE A 562 -45.50 2.88 -39.41
C ILE A 562 -45.25 2.27 -38.02
N PRO A 563 -44.36 2.84 -37.19
CA PRO A 563 -44.10 2.34 -35.84
C PRO A 563 -45.28 2.63 -34.90
N GLY A 564 -45.47 1.80 -33.88
CA GLY A 564 -46.44 2.04 -32.82
C GLY A 564 -45.99 3.11 -31.82
N ASP A 565 -46.91 3.58 -30.97
CA ASP A 565 -46.75 4.73 -30.05
C ASP A 565 -45.57 4.64 -29.04
N VAL A 566 -44.82 3.55 -29.01
CA VAL A 566 -43.69 3.34 -28.07
C VAL A 566 -42.35 3.91 -28.58
N MET A 567 -42.29 4.45 -29.80
CA MET A 567 -41.02 4.84 -30.46
C MET A 567 -40.94 6.32 -30.88
N ALA A 568 -41.86 7.18 -30.45
CA ALA A 568 -41.88 8.60 -30.85
C ALA A 568 -41.32 9.53 -29.76
N GLU A 569 -40.03 9.44 -29.45
CA GLU A 569 -39.25 10.47 -28.72
C GLU A 569 -37.96 10.76 -29.53
N PRO A 570 -37.56 12.02 -29.75
CA PRO A 570 -36.46 12.34 -30.66
C PRO A 570 -35.09 12.28 -29.98
N ALA A 571 -34.12 11.63 -30.63
CA ALA A 571 -32.70 11.72 -30.28
C ALA A 571 -32.14 13.13 -30.57
N MET A 572 -31.59 13.80 -29.56
CA MET A 572 -30.70 14.96 -29.74
C MET A 572 -29.31 14.69 -29.15
N GLU A 573 -28.31 15.06 -29.94
CA GLU A 573 -26.88 14.81 -29.81
C GLU A 573 -26.16 15.77 -28.82
N ALA A 574 -24.96 15.36 -28.40
CA ALA A 574 -24.05 15.85 -27.34
C ALA A 574 -23.73 17.37 -27.25
N THR A 575 -23.51 17.88 -26.02
CA THR A 575 -22.33 18.66 -25.56
C THR A 575 -22.37 19.04 -24.05
N ALA A 576 -21.24 18.83 -23.35
CA ALA A 576 -20.70 19.49 -22.13
C ALA A 576 -21.38 19.31 -20.73
N GLU A 577 -20.58 18.81 -19.77
CA GLU A 577 -20.76 18.70 -18.30
C GLU A 577 -20.85 20.06 -17.53
N PRO A 578 -21.06 20.10 -16.19
CA PRO A 578 -21.77 19.19 -15.27
C PRO A 578 -22.72 19.94 -14.28
N ALA A 579 -23.68 19.24 -13.66
CA ALA A 579 -24.17 19.51 -12.29
C ALA A 579 -25.14 18.42 -11.81
N MET A 580 -24.73 17.78 -10.71
CA MET A 580 -25.51 17.33 -9.54
C MET A 580 -27.04 17.15 -9.65
N GLU A 581 -27.44 15.99 -9.13
CA GLU A 581 -28.67 15.69 -8.36
C GLU A 581 -29.74 14.85 -9.07
N GLY A 582 -29.79 13.56 -8.70
CA GLY A 582 -30.96 12.71 -8.88
C GLY A 582 -30.64 11.27 -9.29
N THR A 583 -30.30 10.41 -8.30
CA THR A 583 -30.69 8.98 -8.14
C THR A 583 -29.64 8.20 -7.33
N MET A 584 -29.50 8.56 -6.05
CA MET A 584 -29.18 7.61 -4.97
C MET A 584 -30.50 7.31 -4.27
N GLU A 585 -31.11 6.15 -4.52
CA GLU A 585 -32.15 5.52 -3.70
C GLU A 585 -32.62 4.24 -4.41
N ALA A 586 -31.85 3.15 -4.29
CA ALA A 586 -32.34 1.77 -4.47
C ALA A 586 -31.27 0.69 -4.20
N THR A 587 -29.98 1.03 -4.17
CA THR A 587 -28.88 0.05 -4.02
C THR A 587 -28.11 0.12 -2.71
N GLU A 588 -28.37 1.11 -1.84
CA GLU A 588 -27.75 1.18 -0.50
C GLU A 588 -28.53 0.45 0.60
N GLU A 589 -29.85 0.26 0.47
CA GLU A 589 -30.63 -0.36 1.56
C GLU A 589 -30.43 -1.89 1.69
N THR A 590 -29.95 -2.60 0.66
CA THR A 590 -29.79 -4.06 0.72
C THR A 590 -28.38 -4.53 1.12
N MET A 591 -27.35 -3.69 0.98
CA MET A 591 -25.98 -4.06 1.39
C MET A 591 -25.62 -3.60 2.81
N MET A 592 -26.33 -2.62 3.36
CA MET A 592 -26.05 -2.09 4.71
C MET A 592 -26.76 -2.87 5.83
N GLU A 593 -27.93 -3.50 5.57
CA GLU A 593 -28.61 -4.33 6.58
C GLU A 593 -27.96 -5.72 6.75
N GLY A 594 -27.43 -6.33 5.68
CA GLY A 594 -26.82 -7.66 5.73
C GLY A 594 -25.45 -7.73 6.42
N THR A 595 -24.71 -6.61 6.45
CA THR A 595 -23.35 -6.55 7.01
C THR A 595 -23.31 -6.10 8.47
N MET A 596 -24.28 -5.30 8.93
CA MET A 596 -24.38 -4.92 10.35
C MET A 596 -24.86 -6.08 11.25
N GLU A 597 -25.76 -6.95 10.77
CA GLU A 597 -26.30 -8.05 11.58
C GLU A 597 -25.27 -9.19 11.78
N ALA A 598 -24.34 -9.40 10.83
CA ALA A 598 -23.36 -10.48 10.90
C ALA A 598 -22.09 -10.16 11.71
N THR A 599 -21.77 -8.88 11.95
CA THR A 599 -20.49 -8.47 12.57
C THR A 599 -20.63 -7.84 13.96
N MET A 600 -21.78 -7.27 14.32
CA MET A 600 -21.95 -6.60 15.63
C MET A 600 -22.54 -7.49 16.73
N GLU A 601 -23.37 -8.49 16.42
CA GLU A 601 -23.96 -9.35 17.47
C GLU A 601 -22.99 -10.35 18.12
N PRO A 602 -22.12 -11.10 17.42
CA PRO A 602 -21.23 -12.06 18.08
C PRO A 602 -20.10 -11.36 18.87
N THR A 603 -19.75 -10.12 18.51
CA THR A 603 -18.63 -9.36 19.09
C THR A 603 -19.03 -8.64 20.38
N MET A 604 -20.30 -8.22 20.52
CA MET A 604 -20.81 -7.67 21.78
C MET A 604 -21.15 -8.74 22.83
N GLU A 605 -21.62 -9.93 22.43
CA GLU A 605 -21.86 -11.04 23.38
C GLU A 605 -20.56 -11.61 23.96
N ALA A 606 -19.48 -11.70 23.18
CA ALA A 606 -18.21 -12.29 23.63
C ALA A 606 -17.36 -11.39 24.56
N THR A 607 -17.58 -10.06 24.54
CA THR A 607 -16.74 -9.11 25.30
C THR A 607 -17.44 -8.45 26.49
N MET A 608 -18.78 -8.36 26.50
CA MET A 608 -19.51 -7.71 27.60
C MET A 608 -20.02 -8.66 28.70
N GLU A 609 -20.27 -9.94 28.43
CA GLU A 609 -20.75 -10.85 29.49
C GLU A 609 -19.69 -11.32 30.50
N PRO A 610 -18.43 -11.67 30.15
CA PRO A 610 -17.46 -12.12 31.16
C PRO A 610 -16.92 -10.98 32.04
N THR A 611 -17.06 -9.72 31.59
CA THR A 611 -16.49 -8.54 32.28
C THR A 611 -17.48 -7.93 33.30
N MET A 612 -18.80 -8.12 33.11
CA MET A 612 -19.79 -7.65 34.09
C MET A 612 -20.07 -8.63 35.23
N GLU A 613 -19.75 -9.93 35.08
CA GLU A 613 -19.88 -10.90 36.18
C GLU A 613 -18.67 -10.91 37.16
N ALA A 614 -17.50 -10.45 36.74
CA ALA A 614 -16.28 -10.46 37.58
C ALA A 614 -16.08 -9.20 38.45
N THR A 615 -16.88 -8.15 38.26
CA THR A 615 -16.65 -6.84 38.89
C THR A 615 -17.78 -6.39 39.84
N ALA A 616 -18.78 -7.24 40.06
CA ALA A 616 -19.95 -6.94 40.89
C ALA A 616 -20.21 -7.99 41.99
N GLU A 617 -19.18 -8.43 42.72
CA GLU A 617 -19.23 -9.04 44.07
C GLU A 617 -17.76 -9.39 44.44
N PRO A 618 -17.11 -8.83 45.49
CA PRO A 618 -17.66 -8.54 46.83
C PRO A 618 -17.10 -7.24 47.46
N THR A 619 -17.87 -6.15 47.50
CA THR A 619 -17.52 -5.00 48.37
C THR A 619 -18.78 -4.29 48.82
N MET A 620 -19.60 -4.95 49.64
CA MET A 620 -20.46 -4.29 50.63
C MET A 620 -21.01 -5.34 51.60
N GLU A 621 -20.20 -5.75 52.58
CA GLU A 621 -20.76 -5.99 53.91
C GLU A 621 -19.70 -5.71 54.99
N ALA A 622 -20.17 -5.11 56.08
CA ALA A 622 -19.50 -4.86 57.36
C ALA A 622 -18.68 -3.57 57.54
N THR A 623 -19.39 -2.47 57.84
CA THR A 623 -19.00 -1.59 58.97
C THR A 623 -20.22 -1.18 59.78
N ALA A 624 -20.36 -1.75 60.98
CA ALA A 624 -20.99 -1.13 62.15
C ALA A 624 -20.40 -1.78 63.43
N GLU A 625 -19.71 -0.95 64.22
CA GLU A 625 -18.97 -1.21 65.48
C GLU A 625 -19.87 -1.65 66.67
N PRO A 626 -19.42 -1.70 67.97
CA PRO A 626 -18.06 -1.75 68.56
C PRO A 626 -17.91 -2.86 69.66
N THR A 627 -16.71 -3.02 70.26
CA THR A 627 -16.36 -2.72 71.69
C THR A 627 -15.19 -3.58 72.22
N MET A 628 -14.31 -2.93 73.00
CA MET A 628 -13.40 -3.45 74.07
C MET A 628 -11.91 -3.67 73.72
N GLU A 629 -11.11 -2.67 74.11
CA GLU A 629 -9.73 -2.72 74.65
C GLU A 629 -9.50 -3.83 75.73
N PRO A 630 -8.27 -4.12 76.27
CA PRO A 630 -6.99 -3.36 76.19
C PRO A 630 -5.66 -4.18 76.08
N THR A 631 -4.54 -3.44 75.94
CA THR A 631 -3.16 -3.68 76.46
C THR A 631 -2.30 -4.85 75.97
N ALA A 632 -1.12 -4.54 75.37
CA ALA A 632 0.21 -4.63 76.00
C ALA A 632 1.35 -4.37 74.98
N GLU A 633 2.31 -3.51 75.35
CA GLU A 633 3.63 -3.32 74.70
C GLU A 633 4.59 -4.53 75.01
N PRO A 634 5.92 -4.45 74.75
CA PRO A 634 6.61 -4.55 73.45
C PRO A 634 7.78 -5.57 73.51
N THR A 635 8.43 -5.88 72.38
CA THR A 635 9.88 -6.26 72.26
C THR A 635 10.14 -6.49 70.76
N ALA A 636 11.01 -5.75 70.06
CA ALA A 636 12.47 -5.61 70.15
C ALA A 636 13.22 -6.65 69.29
N GLU A 637 14.29 -6.14 68.65
CA GLU A 637 15.44 -6.84 68.03
C GLU A 637 15.31 -7.17 66.53
N THR A 638 15.95 -6.35 65.67
CA THR A 638 17.29 -6.55 65.01
C THR A 638 17.27 -7.74 64.06
N GLU A 639 17.72 -7.66 62.80
CA GLU A 639 18.72 -6.82 62.13
C GLU A 639 18.25 -6.36 60.75
#